data_AF-A0A5A9GII2-F1
#
_entry.id   AF-A0A5A9GII2-F1
#
_cell.length_a   1.000
_cell.length_b   1.000
_cell.length_c   1.000
_cell.angle_alpha   90.00
_cell.angle_beta   90.00
_cell.angle_gamma   90.00
#
_symmetry.space_group_name_H-M   'P 1'
#
loop_
_entity.id
_entity.type
_entity.pdbx_description
1 polymer ?
#
loop_
_entity_poly.entity_id
_entity_poly.type
_entity_poly.pdbx_seq_one_letter_code
_entity_poly.pdbx_strand_id
1 'polypeptide(L)'
;MPIPGCMAMISSRDAHDGHDGAFSILDRLPVGVCVVAASGIIHHANPVLHELLGCEAGGLPGRSLCEFGLDSCDGGGLVADPAPAHRVLRNDGSARWVTVAVTPWPMPRSGVEAGHEMDGLRLVTVTDVDSLYRQVHADQGAVRDGSVQDGALCGEMPADQMQMVDALLEASPVPLFVKDVAGQYIAVNRAFSRLTGIAREEILRRTTLALTTPERAKEHIDHDRALLERDGSVQYETPICTAEGAMRLVNLTKAAFRDGSGKPAGIVGAIHELRDSRPSQERLEAILEQSPIGVSVSRRDDGRIIFVNTRFAELIGLPREKLIGSRARDYYLDSHQRLRVLEQLRGGSGVTNMEVQFKRADGSPFWTLFTVNQAVIQGTAVNLAWIYDYTERRSMEEALRDMASRDPLTGIYNRRSFMEMARAQLARAHRFHEPLSVFVLDVDHFKRINDTFGHATGDDALRMVAAGCQAILREYDILGRLGGEEFVVVLPGATADESRVVAERVRRHLARMPIEAPDGTFRLTASIGIAGLEGATDTLERAIHRADLALYRAKHMGRNRVAVFEPGM
;
A
#
# COMPACT_ATOMS: atom_id res chain seq x y z
N MET A 1 -44.75 -23.14 47.27
CA MET A 1 -45.26 -21.88 47.87
C MET A 1 -44.22 -20.80 47.63
N PRO A 2 -44.56 -19.64 47.05
CA PRO A 2 -45.82 -19.26 46.40
C PRO A 2 -45.73 -19.18 44.86
N ILE A 3 -46.86 -19.56 44.26
CA ILE A 3 -47.45 -19.24 42.93
C ILE A 3 -48.31 -17.96 43.19
N PRO A 4 -48.57 -16.96 42.28
CA PRO A 4 -49.30 -17.10 40.99
C PRO A 4 -48.88 -16.12 39.86
N GLY A 5 -49.11 -16.37 38.56
CA GLY A 5 -50.38 -16.52 37.82
C GLY A 5 -50.44 -15.36 36.81
N CYS A 6 -50.88 -15.46 35.55
CA CYS A 6 -51.79 -16.37 34.90
C CYS A 6 -51.47 -16.44 33.39
N MET A 7 -51.65 -17.64 32.83
CA MET A 7 -52.14 -17.82 31.46
C MET A 7 -53.44 -17.03 31.26
N ALA A 8 -53.57 -16.30 30.16
CA ALA A 8 -54.81 -16.24 29.41
C ALA A 8 -54.51 -15.91 27.95
N MET A 9 -54.90 -16.84 27.09
CA MET A 9 -55.05 -16.64 25.66
C MET A 9 -55.95 -15.44 25.36
N ILE A 10 -55.55 -14.63 24.37
CA ILE A 10 -56.49 -14.02 23.45
C ILE A 10 -56.04 -14.46 22.06
N SER A 11 -56.78 -15.42 21.49
CA SER A 11 -56.75 -15.69 20.07
C SER A 11 -57.43 -14.55 19.32
N SER A 12 -56.82 -14.18 18.19
CA SER A 12 -57.44 -13.66 16.98
C SER A 12 -58.26 -12.36 17.04
N ARG A 13 -57.86 -11.49 16.12
CA ARG A 13 -58.61 -10.44 15.41
C ARG A 13 -58.59 -9.04 16.01
N ASP A 14 -58.27 -8.13 15.08
CA ASP A 14 -58.56 -6.70 15.05
C ASP A 14 -57.57 -5.76 15.76
N ALA A 15 -56.40 -5.64 15.15
CA ALA A 15 -55.64 -4.39 15.12
C ALA A 15 -54.81 -4.30 13.82
N HIS A 16 -55.44 -4.57 12.67
CA HIS A 16 -55.00 -3.95 11.42
C HIS A 16 -55.72 -2.60 11.31
N ASP A 17 -54.93 -1.58 10.97
CA ASP A 17 -55.30 -0.32 10.32
C ASP A 17 -54.79 0.90 11.09
N GLY A 18 -53.57 1.32 10.75
CA GLY A 18 -53.04 2.64 11.11
C GLY A 18 -51.52 2.77 11.02
N HIS A 19 -50.78 1.75 11.50
CA HIS A 19 -49.31 1.84 11.66
C HIS A 19 -48.49 1.31 10.48
N ASP A 20 -49.01 0.41 9.65
CA ASP A 20 -48.25 -0.19 8.52
C ASP A 20 -47.96 0.77 7.36
N GLY A 21 -48.77 1.83 7.19
CA GLY A 21 -48.63 2.75 6.06
C GLY A 21 -47.34 3.58 6.08
N ALA A 22 -46.92 4.05 7.25
CA ALA A 22 -45.74 4.91 7.40
C ALA A 22 -44.42 4.15 7.17
N PHE A 23 -44.33 2.92 7.67
CA PHE A 23 -43.16 2.06 7.46
C PHE A 23 -43.08 1.51 6.03
N SER A 24 -44.22 1.34 5.34
CA SER A 24 -44.23 0.90 3.94
C SER A 24 -43.48 1.83 2.97
N ILE A 25 -43.40 3.12 3.30
CA ILE A 25 -42.63 4.11 2.53
C ILE A 25 -41.14 3.97 2.83
N LEU A 26 -40.77 3.76 4.09
CA LEU A 26 -39.39 3.48 4.51
C LEU A 26 -38.86 2.20 3.87
N ASP A 27 -39.71 1.18 3.75
CA ASP A 27 -39.40 -0.10 3.11
C ASP A 27 -39.11 0.02 1.61
N ARG A 28 -39.58 1.11 1.00
CA ARG A 28 -39.38 1.41 -0.42
C ARG A 28 -38.29 2.46 -0.68
N LEU A 29 -37.65 3.00 0.36
CA LEU A 29 -36.53 3.93 0.18
C LEU A 29 -35.31 3.19 -0.40
N PRO A 30 -34.63 3.75 -1.41
CA PRO A 30 -33.46 3.14 -2.05
C PRO A 30 -32.17 3.28 -1.21
N VAL A 31 -32.30 3.58 0.07
CA VAL A 31 -31.21 3.76 1.03
C VAL A 31 -31.52 2.95 2.28
N GLY A 32 -30.50 2.44 2.99
CA GLY A 32 -30.73 1.71 4.23
C GLY A 32 -31.31 2.64 5.29
N VAL A 33 -32.44 2.29 5.89
CA VAL A 33 -33.09 3.09 6.93
C VAL A 33 -33.52 2.20 8.07
N CYS A 34 -33.23 2.61 9.30
CA CYS A 34 -33.81 2.04 10.50
C CYS A 34 -34.30 3.10 11.48
N VAL A 35 -35.26 2.69 12.31
CA VAL A 35 -35.76 3.45 13.45
C VAL A 35 -35.22 2.80 14.70
N VAL A 36 -34.59 3.58 15.57
CA VAL A 36 -33.93 3.08 16.78
C VAL A 36 -34.39 3.83 18.02
N ALA A 37 -34.51 3.11 19.14
CA ALA A 37 -34.76 3.71 20.44
C ALA A 37 -33.57 4.56 20.91
N ALA A 38 -33.79 5.41 21.91
CA ALA A 38 -32.71 6.13 22.58
C ALA A 38 -31.62 5.19 23.15
N SER A 39 -31.98 3.93 23.44
CA SER A 39 -31.07 2.86 23.86
C SER A 39 -30.22 2.26 22.74
N GLY A 40 -30.44 2.64 21.48
CA GLY A 40 -29.75 2.08 20.31
C GLY A 40 -30.33 0.75 19.81
N ILE A 41 -31.47 0.31 20.34
CA ILE A 41 -32.19 -0.91 19.88
C ILE A 41 -32.99 -0.59 18.63
N ILE A 42 -32.87 -1.44 17.60
CA ILE A 42 -33.58 -1.30 16.33
C ILE A 42 -35.04 -1.73 16.51
N HIS A 43 -35.99 -0.82 16.23
CA HIS A 43 -37.42 -1.11 16.20
C HIS A 43 -37.91 -1.50 14.80
N HIS A 44 -37.39 -0.83 13.77
CA HIS A 44 -37.73 -1.08 12.37
C HIS A 44 -36.48 -0.97 11.51
N ALA A 45 -36.36 -1.79 10.46
CA ALA A 45 -35.30 -1.71 9.47
C ALA A 45 -35.88 -2.05 8.10
N ASN A 46 -35.57 -1.23 7.08
CA ASN A 46 -36.05 -1.49 5.73
C ASN A 46 -35.25 -2.61 5.05
N PRO A 47 -35.79 -3.25 3.99
CA PRO A 47 -35.13 -4.35 3.29
C PRO A 47 -33.71 -4.01 2.79
N VAL A 48 -33.48 -2.76 2.36
CA VAL A 48 -32.17 -2.29 1.90
C VAL A 48 -31.13 -2.37 3.04
N LEU A 49 -31.51 -2.02 4.28
CA LEU A 49 -30.61 -2.14 5.42
C LEU A 49 -30.34 -3.60 5.81
N HIS A 50 -31.35 -4.47 5.72
CA HIS A 50 -31.19 -5.92 5.92
C HIS A 50 -30.13 -6.49 4.97
N GLU A 51 -30.22 -6.17 3.68
CA GLU A 51 -29.25 -6.60 2.67
C GLU A 51 -27.85 -6.01 2.91
N LEU A 52 -27.79 -4.73 3.28
CA LEU A 52 -26.53 -4.04 3.57
C LEU A 52 -25.77 -4.72 4.72
N LEU A 53 -26.47 -5.06 5.81
CA LEU A 53 -25.90 -5.66 7.00
C LEU A 53 -25.77 -7.20 6.92
N GLY A 54 -26.28 -7.81 5.85
CA GLY A 54 -26.22 -9.27 5.65
C GLY A 54 -27.13 -10.03 6.60
N CYS A 55 -28.27 -9.45 6.97
CA CYS A 55 -29.29 -10.07 7.81
C CYS A 55 -30.50 -10.52 6.97
N GLU A 56 -31.13 -11.63 7.34
CA GLU A 56 -32.41 -12.03 6.75
C GLU A 56 -33.51 -10.99 7.07
N ALA A 57 -34.56 -10.96 6.25
CA ALA A 57 -35.70 -10.07 6.45
C ALA A 57 -36.33 -10.30 7.84
N GLY A 58 -36.46 -9.24 8.63
CA GLY A 58 -36.93 -9.31 10.02
C GLY A 58 -35.87 -9.69 11.07
N GLY A 59 -34.61 -9.94 10.69
CA GLY A 59 -33.51 -10.29 11.62
C GLY A 59 -32.78 -9.12 12.30
N LEU A 60 -33.19 -7.87 12.05
CA LEU A 60 -32.60 -6.65 12.62
C LEU A 60 -33.41 -6.07 13.79
N PRO A 61 -34.76 -6.03 13.76
CA PRO A 61 -35.55 -5.60 14.91
C PRO A 61 -35.20 -6.37 16.19
N GLY A 62 -35.01 -5.63 17.30
CA GLY A 62 -34.60 -6.16 18.60
C GLY A 62 -33.08 -6.25 18.84
N ARG A 63 -32.25 -6.02 17.82
CA ARG A 63 -30.77 -5.97 17.94
C ARG A 63 -30.27 -4.56 18.20
N SER A 64 -29.08 -4.43 18.76
CA SER A 64 -28.44 -3.12 18.99
C SER A 64 -27.64 -2.64 17.78
N LEU A 65 -27.69 -1.35 17.45
CA LEU A 65 -26.84 -0.72 16.43
C LEU A 65 -25.34 -0.92 16.70
N CYS A 66 -24.93 -0.99 17.97
CA CYS A 66 -23.55 -1.23 18.37
C CYS A 66 -23.01 -2.56 17.85
N GLU A 67 -23.86 -3.58 17.71
CA GLU A 67 -23.45 -4.90 17.22
C GLU A 67 -22.87 -4.84 15.80
N PHE A 68 -23.30 -3.85 15.02
CA PHE A 68 -22.86 -3.62 13.65
C PHE A 68 -21.83 -2.48 13.56
N GLY A 69 -21.49 -1.82 14.68
CA GLY A 69 -20.63 -0.65 14.67
C GLY A 69 -21.27 0.58 14.02
N LEU A 70 -22.61 0.64 14.02
CA LEU A 70 -23.39 1.78 13.50
C LEU A 70 -23.67 2.85 14.57
N ASP A 71 -23.37 2.56 15.84
CA ASP A 71 -23.49 3.51 16.93
C ASP A 71 -22.16 4.26 17.10
N SER A 72 -22.21 5.58 17.07
CA SER A 72 -21.06 6.40 17.46
C SER A 72 -20.88 6.24 18.96
N CYS A 73 -20.03 5.30 19.38
CA CYS A 73 -19.56 5.18 20.75
C CYS A 73 -18.76 6.44 21.13
N ASP A 74 -19.46 7.51 21.48
CA ASP A 74 -19.10 8.50 22.48
C ASP A 74 -20.33 9.39 22.73
N GLY A 75 -20.82 9.38 23.97
CA GLY A 75 -21.98 10.16 24.35
C GLY A 75 -21.74 11.66 24.17
N GLY A 76 -22.64 12.31 23.43
CA GLY A 76 -22.82 13.76 23.48
C GLY A 76 -22.84 14.45 22.13
N GLY A 77 -24.03 14.93 21.74
CA GLY A 77 -24.18 16.04 20.81
C GLY A 77 -24.50 15.65 19.36
N LEU A 78 -25.42 16.41 18.77
CA LEU A 78 -25.71 16.44 17.33
C LEU A 78 -24.40 16.47 16.54
N VAL A 79 -24.07 15.35 15.89
CA VAL A 79 -22.96 15.30 14.93
C VAL A 79 -23.41 16.10 13.70
N ALA A 80 -22.71 17.20 13.43
CA ALA A 80 -22.91 18.00 12.24
C ALA A 80 -22.63 17.16 10.99
N ASP A 81 -23.60 17.12 10.08
CA ASP A 81 -23.56 16.40 8.80
C ASP A 81 -22.53 17.06 7.84
N PRO A 82 -21.72 16.29 7.08
CA PRO A 82 -21.61 14.83 7.10
C PRO A 82 -20.42 14.29 7.89
N ALA A 83 -20.70 13.28 8.71
CA ALA A 83 -19.69 12.46 9.36
C ALA A 83 -18.91 11.61 8.33
N PRO A 84 -17.61 11.34 8.56
CA PRO A 84 -16.78 10.53 7.67
C PRO A 84 -17.29 9.09 7.56
N ALA A 85 -17.13 8.50 6.37
CA ALA A 85 -17.45 7.09 6.13
C ALA A 85 -16.66 6.19 7.10
N HIS A 86 -17.33 5.19 7.68
CA HIS A 86 -16.70 4.22 8.59
C HIS A 86 -17.09 2.79 8.22
N ARG A 87 -16.30 1.85 8.73
CA ARG A 87 -16.38 0.43 8.37
C ARG A 87 -17.31 -0.30 9.32
N VAL A 88 -18.39 -0.86 8.77
CA VAL A 88 -19.40 -1.65 9.48
C VAL A 88 -19.17 -3.13 9.24
N LEU A 89 -19.32 -3.93 10.30
CA LEU A 89 -19.22 -5.39 10.24
C LEU A 89 -20.60 -5.98 9.94
N ARG A 90 -20.67 -6.84 8.92
CA ARG A 90 -21.88 -7.57 8.53
C ARG A 90 -22.03 -8.84 9.37
N ASN A 91 -23.26 -9.34 9.45
CA ASN A 91 -23.59 -10.57 10.18
C ASN A 91 -22.93 -11.82 9.56
N ASP A 92 -22.54 -11.75 8.29
CA ASP A 92 -21.79 -12.77 7.56
C ASP A 92 -20.26 -12.72 7.78
N GLY A 93 -19.77 -11.80 8.62
CA GLY A 93 -18.35 -11.62 8.93
C GLY A 93 -17.57 -10.75 7.93
N SER A 94 -18.21 -10.29 6.85
CA SER A 94 -17.62 -9.33 5.91
C SER A 94 -17.79 -7.88 6.41
N ALA A 95 -17.15 -6.91 5.75
CA ALA A 95 -17.24 -5.50 6.14
C ALA A 95 -17.61 -4.61 4.94
N ARG A 96 -18.35 -3.52 5.20
CA ARG A 96 -18.75 -2.51 4.22
C ARG A 96 -18.41 -1.11 4.73
N TRP A 97 -18.06 -0.20 3.83
CA TRP A 97 -17.97 1.23 4.14
C TRP A 97 -19.35 1.88 4.02
N VAL A 98 -19.75 2.59 5.06
CA VAL A 98 -21.03 3.30 5.08
C VAL A 98 -20.88 4.71 5.60
N THR A 99 -21.79 5.59 5.20
CA THR A 99 -22.06 6.83 5.93
C THR A 99 -23.36 6.68 6.70
N VAL A 100 -23.36 7.11 7.96
CA VAL A 100 -24.52 7.02 8.84
C VAL A 100 -24.92 8.42 9.24
N ALA A 101 -26.19 8.76 9.04
CA ALA A 101 -26.79 9.97 9.58
C ALA A 101 -27.86 9.60 10.59
N VAL A 102 -27.81 10.22 11.77
CA VAL A 102 -28.77 10.00 12.84
C VAL A 102 -29.55 11.29 13.05
N THR A 103 -30.87 11.20 12.94
CA THR A 103 -31.78 12.34 13.08
C THR A 103 -32.80 12.03 14.18
N PRO A 104 -33.10 12.96 15.10
CA PRO A 104 -34.18 12.75 16.08
C PRO A 104 -35.49 12.49 15.34
N TRP A 105 -36.25 11.47 15.76
CA TRP A 105 -37.57 11.19 15.20
C TRP A 105 -38.58 12.19 15.77
N PRO A 106 -39.15 13.10 14.97
CA PRO A 106 -40.10 14.07 15.48
C PRO A 106 -41.47 13.39 15.60
N MET A 107 -41.87 13.00 16.81
CA MET A 107 -43.27 12.61 17.05
C MET A 107 -44.18 13.84 16.90
N PRO A 108 -45.27 13.78 16.11
CA PRO A 108 -46.28 14.83 16.15
C PRO A 108 -46.89 14.87 17.56
N ARG A 109 -46.93 16.07 18.16
CA ARG A 109 -47.69 16.33 19.39
C ARG A 109 -49.19 16.34 19.06
N SER A 110 -49.76 15.18 18.71
CA SER A 110 -51.19 15.00 18.57
C SER A 110 -51.68 13.98 19.59
N GLY A 111 -52.01 14.47 20.79
CA GLY A 111 -53.14 14.08 21.64
C GLY A 111 -53.43 12.61 21.98
N VAL A 112 -52.63 11.63 21.56
CA VAL A 112 -52.82 10.22 21.91
C VAL A 112 -51.75 9.86 22.93
N GLU A 113 -52.18 9.37 24.10
CA GLU A 113 -51.32 8.75 25.11
C GLU A 113 -50.65 7.51 24.50
N ALA A 114 -49.61 7.72 23.69
CA ALA A 114 -48.70 6.66 23.27
C ALA A 114 -47.89 6.27 24.51
N GLY A 115 -47.98 5.00 24.90
CA GLY A 115 -47.30 4.46 26.07
C GLY A 115 -45.79 4.77 26.09
N HIS A 116 -45.22 4.68 27.29
CA HIS A 116 -43.82 4.99 27.66
C HIS A 116 -42.70 4.37 26.80
N GLU A 117 -42.99 3.64 25.72
CA GLU A 117 -42.00 2.97 24.85
C GLU A 117 -41.49 3.81 23.66
N MET A 118 -42.07 4.98 23.34
CA MET A 118 -41.73 5.73 22.11
C MET A 118 -41.01 7.08 22.32
N ASP A 119 -40.61 7.41 23.55
CA ASP A 119 -39.89 8.65 23.84
C ASP A 119 -38.41 8.55 23.38
N GLY A 120 -37.97 9.46 22.50
CA GLY A 120 -36.57 9.59 22.09
C GLY A 120 -36.10 8.69 20.93
N LEU A 121 -37.03 8.21 20.08
CA LEU A 121 -36.69 7.49 18.84
C LEU A 121 -35.80 8.35 17.92
N ARG A 122 -34.94 7.69 17.15
CA ARG A 122 -34.05 8.30 16.16
C ARG A 122 -34.21 7.57 14.82
N LEU A 123 -34.22 8.33 13.74
CA LEU A 123 -34.08 7.81 12.38
C LEU A 123 -32.60 7.69 12.06
N VAL A 124 -32.17 6.52 11.59
CA VAL A 124 -30.80 6.28 11.15
C VAL A 124 -30.84 5.93 9.68
N THR A 125 -30.17 6.73 8.85
CA THR A 125 -29.97 6.43 7.43
C THR A 125 -28.54 5.96 7.22
N VAL A 126 -28.41 4.82 6.55
CA VAL A 126 -27.15 4.14 6.26
C VAL A 126 -27.00 4.05 4.76
N THR A 127 -25.98 4.72 4.22
CA THR A 127 -25.67 4.71 2.79
C THR A 127 -24.45 3.85 2.55
N ASP A 128 -24.57 2.83 1.69
CA ASP A 128 -23.45 1.98 1.28
C ASP A 128 -22.53 2.73 0.31
N VAL A 129 -21.31 3.00 0.76
CA VAL A 129 -20.28 3.67 -0.05
C VAL A 129 -19.68 2.71 -1.08
N ASP A 130 -19.62 1.40 -0.79
CA ASP A 130 -19.00 0.40 -1.65
C ASP A 130 -19.90 -0.05 -2.82
N SER A 131 -21.23 0.01 -2.65
CA SER A 131 -22.19 -0.27 -3.74
C SER A 131 -22.23 0.85 -4.79
N LEU A 132 -21.99 2.10 -4.36
CA LEU A 132 -21.80 3.24 -5.28
C LEU A 132 -20.59 3.05 -6.22
N TYR A 133 -19.55 2.32 -5.80
CA TYR A 133 -18.37 2.04 -6.61
C TYR A 133 -18.48 0.76 -7.46
N ARG A 134 -19.24 -0.26 -7.03
CA ARG A 134 -19.29 -1.57 -7.71
C ARG A 134 -20.32 -1.65 -8.84
N GLN A 135 -21.42 -0.91 -8.80
CA GLN A 135 -22.43 -0.93 -9.87
C GLN A 135 -22.05 -0.14 -11.14
N VAL A 136 -20.94 0.61 -11.12
CA VAL A 136 -20.31 1.19 -12.33
C VAL A 136 -19.84 0.10 -13.30
N HIS A 137 -19.73 -1.17 -12.87
CA HIS A 137 -19.15 -2.25 -13.66
C HIS A 137 -19.97 -3.56 -13.73
N ALA A 138 -21.22 -3.58 -13.30
CA ALA A 138 -22.04 -4.78 -13.36
C ALA A 138 -23.51 -4.45 -13.66
N ASP A 139 -23.84 -4.30 -14.94
CA ASP A 139 -25.22 -4.55 -15.38
C ASP A 139 -25.25 -5.17 -16.79
N GLN A 140 -25.27 -6.51 -16.82
CA GLN A 140 -25.95 -7.29 -17.86
C GLN A 140 -26.62 -8.50 -17.21
N GLY A 141 -27.91 -8.34 -16.92
CA GLY A 141 -28.91 -9.40 -17.04
C GLY A 141 -29.32 -10.11 -15.76
N ALA A 142 -30.60 -9.95 -15.38
CA ALA A 142 -31.58 -11.04 -15.45
C ALA A 142 -32.97 -10.53 -15.03
N VAL A 143 -33.97 -10.81 -15.86
CA VAL A 143 -35.41 -10.57 -15.62
C VAL A 143 -36.00 -11.79 -14.93
N ARG A 144 -36.92 -11.60 -13.98
CA ARG A 144 -37.85 -12.66 -13.55
C ARG A 144 -39.27 -12.12 -13.35
N ASP A 145 -40.19 -12.96 -13.81
CA ASP A 145 -41.62 -12.73 -14.07
C ASP A 145 -42.49 -13.29 -12.93
N GLY A 146 -43.68 -12.73 -12.71
CA GLY A 146 -44.61 -13.22 -11.67
C GLY A 146 -45.89 -12.38 -11.55
N SER A 147 -47.03 -13.02 -11.83
CA SER A 147 -48.35 -12.47 -12.13
C SER A 147 -49.32 -12.24 -10.94
N VAL A 148 -50.01 -11.09 -10.99
CA VAL A 148 -51.39 -10.65 -10.65
C VAL A 148 -52.39 -11.58 -9.92
N GLN A 149 -53.13 -11.02 -8.94
CA GLN A 149 -54.61 -11.11 -8.83
C GLN A 149 -55.26 -9.97 -8.01
N ASP A 150 -56.43 -9.51 -8.50
CA ASP A 150 -57.21 -8.29 -8.20
C ASP A 150 -58.03 -8.27 -6.89
N GLY A 151 -58.31 -7.06 -6.37
CA GLY A 151 -59.40 -6.75 -5.44
C GLY A 151 -59.45 -5.27 -5.01
N ALA A 152 -60.52 -4.55 -5.35
CA ALA A 152 -60.66 -3.09 -5.30
C ALA A 152 -61.07 -2.48 -3.94
N LEU A 153 -60.63 -1.23 -3.67
CA LEU A 153 -61.46 -0.06 -3.26
C LEU A 153 -60.56 1.17 -2.98
N CYS A 154 -60.88 2.31 -3.60
CA CYS A 154 -60.24 3.60 -3.37
C CYS A 154 -60.49 4.13 -1.95
N GLY A 155 -59.48 4.71 -1.31
CA GLY A 155 -59.61 5.55 -0.12
C GLY A 155 -58.54 6.63 -0.11
N GLU A 156 -58.96 7.90 0.04
CA GLU A 156 -58.07 9.04 0.27
C GLU A 156 -57.20 8.80 1.53
N MET A 157 -55.90 9.09 1.46
CA MET A 157 -55.01 8.97 2.62
C MET A 157 -55.40 10.00 3.70
N PRO A 158 -55.61 9.58 4.97
CA PRO A 158 -55.92 10.49 6.08
C PRO A 158 -54.87 11.60 6.25
N ALA A 159 -55.29 12.80 6.64
CA ALA A 159 -54.42 13.98 6.82
C ALA A 159 -53.24 13.73 7.77
N ASP A 160 -53.42 12.84 8.75
CA ASP A 160 -52.40 12.49 9.75
C ASP A 160 -51.27 11.64 9.16
N GLN A 161 -51.56 10.79 8.15
CA GLN A 161 -50.56 10.07 7.37
C GLN A 161 -49.76 11.00 6.45
N MET A 162 -50.39 12.04 5.89
CA MET A 162 -49.70 13.04 5.07
C MET A 162 -48.69 13.85 5.89
N GLN A 163 -49.00 14.17 7.15
CA GLN A 163 -48.05 14.82 8.07
C GLN A 163 -46.82 13.96 8.37
N MET A 164 -47.00 12.64 8.50
CA MET A 164 -45.89 11.70 8.74
C MET A 164 -44.96 11.59 7.52
N VAL A 165 -45.50 11.52 6.30
CA VAL A 165 -44.71 11.45 5.06
C VAL A 165 -43.91 12.73 4.84
N ASP A 166 -44.53 13.89 5.06
CA ASP A 166 -43.84 15.18 4.99
C ASP A 166 -42.72 15.28 6.03
N ALA A 167 -42.95 14.79 7.26
CA ALA A 167 -41.91 14.76 8.30
C ALA A 167 -40.75 13.83 7.95
N LEU A 168 -41.01 12.65 7.35
CA LEU A 168 -39.99 11.69 6.92
C LEU A 168 -39.14 12.23 5.77
N LEU A 169 -39.77 12.88 4.79
CA LEU A 169 -39.07 13.54 3.70
C LEU A 169 -38.19 14.67 4.24
N GLU A 170 -38.71 15.53 5.12
CA GLU A 170 -38.00 16.67 5.70
C GLU A 170 -36.83 16.28 6.61
N ALA A 171 -36.91 15.14 7.31
CA ALA A 171 -35.83 14.64 8.16
C ALA A 171 -34.62 14.13 7.36
N SER A 172 -34.80 13.76 6.08
CA SER A 172 -33.72 13.24 5.26
C SER A 172 -32.72 14.34 4.84
N PRO A 173 -31.41 14.17 5.08
CA PRO A 173 -30.38 15.09 4.59
C PRO A 173 -30.16 14.96 3.07
N VAL A 174 -30.64 13.87 2.46
CA VAL A 174 -30.57 13.63 1.01
C VAL A 174 -31.71 14.41 0.34
N PRO A 175 -31.46 15.13 -0.77
CA PRO A 175 -32.51 15.72 -1.59
C PRO A 175 -33.55 14.69 -2.07
N LEU A 176 -34.77 14.77 -1.54
CA LEU A 176 -35.88 13.88 -1.89
C LEU A 176 -37.03 14.65 -2.53
N PHE A 177 -37.71 14.00 -3.47
CA PHE A 177 -38.94 14.51 -4.07
C PHE A 177 -39.94 13.38 -4.32
N VAL A 178 -41.21 13.76 -4.40
CA VAL A 178 -42.33 12.89 -4.77
C VAL A 178 -43.10 13.54 -5.90
N LYS A 179 -43.47 12.74 -6.89
CA LYS A 179 -44.34 13.12 -8.00
C LYS A 179 -45.61 12.30 -8.03
N ASP A 180 -46.69 12.89 -8.49
CA ASP A 180 -47.92 12.17 -8.83
C ASP A 180 -47.80 11.43 -10.18
N VAL A 181 -48.85 10.69 -10.55
CA VAL A 181 -48.96 9.98 -11.83
C VAL A 181 -48.98 10.90 -13.06
N ALA A 182 -49.27 12.20 -12.87
CA ALA A 182 -49.20 13.21 -13.91
C ALA A 182 -47.79 13.81 -14.06
N GLY A 183 -46.83 13.36 -13.23
CA GLY A 183 -45.43 13.82 -13.23
C GLY A 183 -45.23 15.18 -12.55
N GLN A 184 -46.20 15.65 -11.77
CA GLN A 184 -46.10 16.89 -11.01
C GLN A 184 -45.47 16.65 -9.63
N TYR A 185 -44.59 17.55 -9.19
CA TYR A 185 -44.01 17.50 -7.84
C TYR A 185 -45.09 17.75 -6.78
N ILE A 186 -45.35 16.76 -5.93
CA ILE A 186 -46.34 16.85 -4.84
C ILE A 186 -45.70 16.97 -3.46
N ALA A 187 -44.44 16.56 -3.32
CA ALA A 187 -43.65 16.80 -2.12
C ALA A 187 -42.16 16.95 -2.48
N VAL A 188 -41.46 17.81 -1.75
CA VAL A 188 -40.00 17.96 -1.78
C VAL A 188 -39.52 18.27 -0.37
N ASN A 189 -38.31 17.85 -0.02
CA ASN A 189 -37.74 18.18 1.28
C ASN A 189 -36.82 19.41 1.23
N ARG A 190 -36.43 19.92 2.40
CA ARG A 190 -35.50 21.05 2.50
C ARG A 190 -34.15 20.80 1.83
N ALA A 191 -33.67 19.56 1.79
CA ALA A 191 -32.43 19.22 1.08
C ALA A 191 -32.57 19.43 -0.44
N PHE A 192 -33.71 19.09 -1.02
CA PHE A 192 -34.05 19.37 -2.42
C PHE A 192 -34.09 20.87 -2.72
N SER A 193 -34.76 21.67 -1.87
CA SER A 193 -34.81 23.13 -2.06
C SER A 193 -33.41 23.76 -1.93
N ARG A 194 -32.56 23.26 -1.02
CA ARG A 194 -31.16 23.70 -0.90
C ARG A 194 -30.32 23.37 -2.13
N LEU A 195 -30.48 22.18 -2.70
CA LEU A 195 -29.73 21.76 -3.89
C LEU A 195 -30.14 22.54 -5.14
N THR A 196 -31.45 22.67 -5.37
CA THR A 196 -32.00 23.29 -6.57
C THR A 196 -32.06 24.81 -6.48
N GLY A 197 -32.05 25.38 -5.27
CA GLY A 197 -32.27 26.80 -5.04
C GLY A 197 -33.72 27.26 -5.28
N ILE A 198 -34.64 26.34 -5.58
CA ILE A 198 -36.06 26.64 -5.82
C ILE A 198 -36.82 26.42 -4.51
N ALA A 199 -37.64 27.39 -4.11
CA ALA A 199 -38.47 27.28 -2.92
C ALA A 199 -39.49 26.15 -3.08
N ARG A 200 -39.85 25.48 -1.96
CA ARG A 200 -40.82 24.36 -1.97
C ARG A 200 -42.13 24.78 -2.63
N GLU A 201 -42.64 25.96 -2.28
CA GLU A 201 -43.90 26.51 -2.77
C GLU A 201 -43.86 26.78 -4.28
N GLU A 202 -42.68 27.02 -4.84
CA GLU A 202 -42.48 27.31 -6.25
C GLU A 202 -42.35 26.04 -7.10
N ILE A 203 -41.82 24.94 -6.56
CA ILE A 203 -41.66 23.70 -7.30
C ILE A 203 -42.90 22.79 -7.24
N LEU A 204 -43.69 22.89 -6.17
CA LEU A 204 -44.92 22.10 -6.04
C LEU A 204 -45.88 22.36 -7.20
N ARG A 205 -46.53 21.30 -7.68
CA ARG A 205 -47.42 21.26 -8.87
C ARG A 205 -46.77 21.60 -10.20
N ARG A 206 -45.45 21.84 -10.22
CA ARG A 206 -44.69 21.94 -11.48
C ARG A 206 -44.24 20.56 -11.94
N THR A 207 -43.86 20.45 -13.20
CA THR A 207 -43.27 19.23 -13.78
C THR A 207 -41.75 19.38 -13.89
N THR A 208 -41.06 18.33 -14.36
CA THR A 208 -39.59 18.33 -14.54
C THR A 208 -39.07 19.49 -15.40
N LEU A 209 -39.91 20.13 -16.22
CA LEU A 209 -39.60 21.34 -16.99
C LEU A 209 -39.13 22.52 -16.11
N ALA A 210 -39.47 22.52 -14.82
CA ALA A 210 -39.01 23.54 -13.89
C ALA A 210 -37.52 23.40 -13.50
N LEU A 211 -36.90 22.25 -13.77
CA LEU A 211 -35.52 21.93 -13.34
C LEU A 211 -34.57 21.69 -14.51
N THR A 212 -35.04 21.67 -15.75
CA THR A 212 -34.20 21.34 -16.91
C THR A 212 -34.82 21.83 -18.22
N THR A 213 -34.04 21.75 -19.31
CA THR A 213 -34.45 22.14 -20.67
C THR A 213 -35.56 21.23 -21.22
N PRO A 214 -36.45 21.72 -22.11
CA PRO A 214 -37.55 20.93 -22.69
C PRO A 214 -37.13 19.58 -23.29
N GLU A 215 -35.98 19.54 -23.96
CA GLU A 215 -35.44 18.33 -24.59
C GLU A 215 -35.12 17.24 -23.54
N ARG A 216 -34.51 17.63 -22.41
CA ARG A 216 -34.16 16.73 -21.30
C ARG A 216 -35.35 16.39 -20.43
N ALA A 217 -36.27 17.33 -20.23
CA ALA A 217 -37.49 17.08 -19.49
C ALA A 217 -38.29 15.94 -20.14
N LYS A 218 -38.26 15.83 -21.47
CA LYS A 218 -38.86 14.71 -22.21
C LYS A 218 -38.26 13.36 -21.80
N GLU A 219 -36.94 13.23 -21.74
CA GLU A 219 -36.26 12.00 -21.30
C GLU A 219 -36.66 11.61 -19.88
N HIS A 220 -36.74 12.59 -18.98
CA HIS A 220 -37.22 12.35 -17.62
C HIS A 220 -38.68 11.90 -17.56
N ILE A 221 -39.55 12.46 -18.40
CA ILE A 221 -40.97 12.09 -18.50
C ILE A 221 -41.12 10.68 -19.06
N ASP A 222 -40.30 10.30 -20.05
CA ASP A 222 -40.33 8.96 -20.63
C ASP A 222 -39.85 7.91 -19.61
N HIS A 223 -38.80 8.21 -18.81
CA HIS A 223 -38.40 7.39 -17.67
C HIS A 223 -39.48 7.30 -16.58
N ASP A 224 -40.14 8.41 -16.26
CA ASP A 224 -41.23 8.44 -15.27
C ASP A 224 -42.41 7.57 -15.74
N ARG A 225 -42.78 7.62 -17.03
CA ARG A 225 -43.83 6.77 -17.62
C ARG A 225 -43.48 5.29 -17.57
N ALA A 226 -42.25 4.93 -17.96
CA ALA A 226 -41.80 3.55 -17.95
C ALA A 226 -41.81 2.93 -16.54
N LEU A 227 -41.46 3.71 -15.51
CA LEU A 227 -41.53 3.31 -14.11
C LEU A 227 -42.97 3.12 -13.61
N LEU A 228 -43.93 3.91 -14.08
CA LEU A 228 -45.33 3.73 -13.70
C LEU A 228 -45.95 2.48 -14.34
N GLU A 229 -45.41 2.03 -15.48
CA GLU A 229 -45.84 0.81 -16.19
C GLU A 229 -45.19 -0.47 -15.65
N ARG A 230 -43.98 -0.41 -15.08
CA ARG A 230 -43.21 -1.58 -14.63
C ARG A 230 -42.69 -1.40 -13.20
N ASP A 231 -42.85 -2.43 -12.37
CA ASP A 231 -42.27 -2.41 -11.02
C ASP A 231 -40.74 -2.39 -11.08
N GLY A 232 -40.14 -1.52 -10.26
CA GLY A 232 -38.70 -1.39 -10.14
C GLY A 232 -38.24 0.01 -9.74
N SER A 233 -36.93 0.20 -9.79
CA SER A 233 -36.27 1.49 -9.66
C SER A 233 -35.44 1.76 -10.90
N VAL A 234 -35.28 3.04 -11.24
CA VAL A 234 -34.38 3.49 -12.30
C VAL A 234 -33.40 4.48 -11.70
N GLN A 235 -32.16 4.39 -12.14
CA GLN A 235 -31.10 5.29 -11.73
C GLN A 235 -30.31 5.72 -12.96
N TYR A 236 -30.11 7.04 -13.11
CA TYR A 236 -29.36 7.58 -14.23
C TYR A 236 -28.78 8.95 -13.90
N GLU A 237 -27.70 9.29 -14.59
CA GLU A 237 -27.05 10.58 -14.47
C GLU A 237 -27.68 11.60 -15.41
N THR A 238 -27.87 12.82 -14.89
CA THR A 238 -28.48 13.90 -15.66
C THR A 238 -28.08 15.24 -15.06
N PRO A 239 -27.89 16.30 -15.87
CA PRO A 239 -27.70 17.62 -15.32
C PRO A 239 -29.05 18.28 -14.99
N ILE A 240 -29.12 18.90 -13.81
CA ILE A 240 -30.22 19.76 -13.38
C ILE A 240 -29.79 21.22 -13.39
N CYS A 241 -30.73 22.12 -13.65
CA CYS A 241 -30.53 23.56 -13.57
C CYS A 241 -31.00 24.07 -12.20
N THR A 242 -30.16 24.81 -11.50
CA THR A 242 -30.56 25.51 -10.27
C THR A 242 -31.30 26.81 -10.58
N ALA A 243 -31.98 27.39 -9.58
CA ALA A 243 -32.62 28.70 -9.68
C ALA A 243 -31.65 29.82 -10.09
N GLU A 244 -30.36 29.68 -9.75
CA GLU A 244 -29.28 30.61 -10.11
C GLU A 244 -28.77 30.40 -11.55
N GLY A 245 -29.33 29.43 -12.29
CA GLY A 245 -28.92 29.10 -13.67
C GLY A 245 -27.70 28.20 -13.78
N ALA A 246 -27.20 27.66 -12.67
CA ALA A 246 -26.05 26.75 -12.68
C ALA A 246 -26.49 25.32 -13.04
N MET A 247 -25.74 24.67 -13.94
CA MET A 247 -25.95 23.26 -14.27
C MET A 247 -25.17 22.39 -13.29
N ARG A 248 -25.86 21.50 -12.56
CA ARG A 248 -25.26 20.52 -11.65
C ARG A 248 -25.48 19.12 -12.17
N LEU A 249 -24.41 18.34 -12.31
CA LEU A 249 -24.51 16.93 -12.67
C LEU A 249 -24.94 16.13 -11.43
N VAL A 250 -26.04 15.40 -11.54
CA VAL A 250 -26.60 14.63 -10.43
C VAL A 250 -26.88 13.20 -10.86
N ASN A 251 -26.81 12.30 -9.89
CA ASN A 251 -27.30 10.95 -10.03
C ASN A 251 -28.72 10.89 -9.45
N LEU A 252 -29.68 10.53 -10.30
CA LEU A 252 -31.10 10.56 -10.00
C LEU A 252 -31.62 9.14 -9.85
N THR A 253 -32.01 8.76 -8.63
CA THR A 253 -32.65 7.47 -8.35
C THR A 253 -34.15 7.69 -8.21
N LYS A 254 -34.98 6.91 -8.90
CA LYS A 254 -36.44 6.99 -8.84
C LYS A 254 -37.04 5.60 -8.68
N ALA A 255 -38.10 5.50 -7.90
CA ALA A 255 -38.92 4.29 -7.79
C ALA A 255 -40.40 4.68 -7.85
N ALA A 256 -41.21 3.89 -8.56
CA ALA A 256 -42.66 4.05 -8.51
C ALA A 256 -43.20 3.47 -7.21
N PHE A 257 -44.19 4.11 -6.62
CA PHE A 257 -44.97 3.55 -5.52
C PHE A 257 -46.43 3.42 -5.93
N ARG A 258 -47.06 2.38 -5.40
CA ARG A 258 -48.47 2.04 -5.64
C ARG A 258 -49.31 2.34 -4.42
N ASP A 259 -50.58 2.66 -4.64
CA ASP A 259 -51.59 2.79 -3.58
C ASP A 259 -51.93 1.41 -2.98
N GLY A 260 -52.79 1.40 -1.96
CA GLY A 260 -53.27 0.16 -1.31
C GLY A 260 -54.00 -0.81 -2.24
N SER A 261 -54.34 -0.39 -3.47
CA SER A 261 -54.98 -1.23 -4.50
C SER A 261 -54.01 -1.77 -5.56
N GLY A 262 -52.71 -1.49 -5.42
CA GLY A 262 -51.68 -1.92 -6.39
C GLY A 262 -51.64 -1.07 -7.66
N LYS A 263 -52.39 0.04 -7.74
CA LYS A 263 -52.28 0.98 -8.87
C LYS A 263 -51.13 1.96 -8.65
N PRO A 264 -50.41 2.39 -9.72
CA PRO A 264 -49.36 3.39 -9.59
C PRO A 264 -49.95 4.66 -8.96
N ALA A 265 -49.40 5.09 -7.82
CA ALA A 265 -49.84 6.29 -7.10
C ALA A 265 -48.88 7.46 -7.32
N GLY A 266 -47.61 7.18 -7.61
CA GLY A 266 -46.63 8.21 -7.92
C GLY A 266 -45.21 7.67 -7.99
N ILE A 267 -44.25 8.59 -7.98
CA ILE A 267 -42.81 8.32 -8.02
C ILE A 267 -42.14 9.02 -6.86
N VAL A 268 -41.31 8.29 -6.10
CA VAL A 268 -40.37 8.88 -5.16
C VAL A 268 -38.98 8.90 -5.78
N GLY A 269 -38.24 9.98 -5.60
CA GLY A 269 -36.88 10.07 -6.11
C GLY A 269 -35.92 10.75 -5.15
N ALA A 270 -34.67 10.33 -5.23
CA ALA A 270 -33.54 10.89 -4.50
C ALA A 270 -32.54 11.48 -5.49
N ILE A 271 -32.00 12.66 -5.17
CA ILE A 271 -30.95 13.31 -5.94
C ILE A 271 -29.66 13.24 -5.15
N HIS A 272 -28.66 12.56 -5.71
CA HIS A 272 -27.31 12.61 -5.22
C HIS A 272 -26.51 13.56 -6.10
N GLU A 273 -26.03 14.66 -5.53
CA GLU A 273 -25.07 15.51 -6.22
C GLU A 273 -23.77 14.73 -6.41
N LEU A 274 -23.36 14.56 -7.67
CA LEU A 274 -22.03 14.06 -7.97
C LEU A 274 -21.08 15.23 -7.70
N ARG A 275 -20.52 15.27 -6.48
CA ARG A 275 -19.44 16.20 -6.18
C ARG A 275 -18.27 15.85 -7.10
N ASP A 276 -17.96 16.80 -7.97
CA ASP A 276 -16.84 16.79 -8.90
C ASP A 276 -15.63 16.07 -8.29
N SER A 277 -15.22 14.95 -8.88
CA SER A 277 -14.26 13.95 -8.36
C SER A 277 -12.84 14.49 -8.17
N ARG A 278 -12.63 15.78 -8.40
CA ARG A 278 -11.34 16.47 -8.40
C ARG A 278 -10.57 16.48 -7.07
N PRO A 279 -11.15 16.61 -5.86
CA PRO A 279 -10.34 16.74 -4.65
C PRO A 279 -9.66 15.42 -4.21
N SER A 280 -10.15 14.26 -4.67
CA SER A 280 -9.49 12.96 -4.42
C SER A 280 -8.37 12.68 -5.42
N GLN A 281 -8.56 13.08 -6.69
CA GLN A 281 -7.57 12.95 -7.74
C GLN A 281 -6.43 13.97 -7.56
N GLU A 282 -6.73 15.22 -7.26
CA GLU A 282 -5.72 16.25 -6.94
C GLU A 282 -4.93 15.90 -5.68
N ARG A 283 -5.56 15.26 -4.67
CA ARG A 283 -4.83 14.74 -3.50
C ARG A 283 -3.93 13.56 -3.85
N LEU A 284 -4.42 12.60 -4.63
CA LEU A 284 -3.63 11.44 -5.03
C LEU A 284 -2.47 11.86 -5.94
N GLU A 285 -2.73 12.75 -6.90
CA GLU A 285 -1.72 13.39 -7.73
C GLU A 285 -0.73 14.16 -6.86
N ALA A 286 -1.18 14.98 -5.89
CA ALA A 286 -0.28 15.66 -4.97
C ALA A 286 0.58 14.71 -4.12
N ILE A 287 0.03 13.59 -3.65
CA ILE A 287 0.79 12.57 -2.89
C ILE A 287 1.82 11.89 -3.79
N LEU A 288 1.46 11.55 -5.03
CA LEU A 288 2.38 10.96 -6.00
C LEU A 288 3.46 11.96 -6.44
N GLU A 289 3.10 13.23 -6.63
CA GLU A 289 4.01 14.31 -7.05
C GLU A 289 4.99 14.72 -5.94
N GLN A 290 4.56 14.69 -4.67
CA GLN A 290 5.42 14.98 -3.51
C GLN A 290 6.20 13.74 -3.01
N SER A 291 6.04 12.58 -3.66
CA SER A 291 6.72 11.36 -3.26
C SER A 291 8.22 11.43 -3.56
N PRO A 292 9.10 11.05 -2.62
CA PRO A 292 10.54 10.91 -2.88
C PRO A 292 10.87 9.71 -3.80
N ILE A 293 9.84 8.93 -4.19
CA ILE A 293 9.94 7.76 -5.05
C ILE A 293 9.44 8.15 -6.45
N GLY A 294 10.20 7.81 -7.48
CA GLY A 294 9.77 7.95 -8.86
C GLY A 294 8.71 6.90 -9.20
N VAL A 295 7.57 7.33 -9.72
CA VAL A 295 6.46 6.46 -10.11
C VAL A 295 6.28 6.54 -11.62
N SER A 296 6.09 5.39 -12.25
CA SER A 296 5.67 5.32 -13.66
C SER A 296 4.58 4.29 -13.87
N VAL A 297 3.69 4.56 -14.82
CA VAL A 297 2.72 3.60 -15.34
C VAL A 297 3.05 3.36 -16.80
N SER A 298 3.17 2.10 -17.19
CA SER A 298 3.37 1.71 -18.59
C SER A 298 2.34 0.68 -19.03
N ARG A 299 1.91 0.73 -20.29
CA ARG A 299 1.03 -0.30 -20.84
C ARG A 299 1.76 -1.62 -20.94
N ARG A 300 1.06 -2.72 -20.68
CA ARG A 300 1.66 -4.05 -20.67
C ARG A 300 1.94 -4.59 -22.07
N ASP A 301 1.16 -4.19 -23.07
CA ASP A 301 1.23 -4.67 -24.45
C ASP A 301 2.51 -4.19 -25.18
N ASP A 302 2.79 -2.89 -25.14
CA ASP A 302 3.88 -2.25 -25.88
C ASP A 302 4.98 -1.65 -24.98
N GLY A 303 4.74 -1.61 -23.66
CA GLY A 303 5.67 -1.07 -22.67
C GLY A 303 5.76 0.45 -22.69
N ARG A 304 4.82 1.16 -23.34
CA ARG A 304 4.85 2.62 -23.38
C ARG A 304 4.41 3.23 -22.07
N ILE A 305 5.16 4.21 -21.62
CA ILE A 305 4.87 4.97 -20.40
C ILE A 305 3.69 5.90 -20.68
N ILE A 306 2.66 5.83 -19.84
CA ILE A 306 1.45 6.66 -19.92
C ILE A 306 1.34 7.65 -18.77
N PHE A 307 2.12 7.45 -17.70
CA PHE A 307 2.19 8.36 -16.56
C PHE A 307 3.58 8.29 -15.93
N VAL A 308 4.07 9.44 -15.49
CA VAL A 308 5.22 9.58 -14.58
C VAL A 308 4.93 10.73 -13.62
N ASN A 309 5.39 10.61 -12.37
CA ASN A 309 5.44 11.76 -11.46
C ASN A 309 6.71 12.58 -11.69
N THR A 310 6.78 13.76 -11.06
CA THR A 310 7.94 14.67 -11.13
C THR A 310 9.22 13.95 -10.71
N ARG A 311 9.18 13.15 -9.65
CA ARG A 311 10.38 12.48 -9.14
C ARG A 311 10.98 11.48 -10.15
N PHE A 312 10.15 10.75 -10.88
CA PHE A 312 10.63 9.86 -11.94
C PHE A 312 11.31 10.66 -13.06
N ALA A 313 10.72 11.80 -13.44
CA ALA A 313 11.29 12.67 -14.47
C ALA A 313 12.66 13.24 -14.07
N GLU A 314 12.79 13.71 -12.83
CA GLU A 314 14.06 14.16 -12.25
C GLU A 314 15.12 13.05 -12.24
N LEU A 315 14.75 11.84 -11.79
CA LEU A 315 15.68 10.71 -11.72
C LEU A 315 16.18 10.30 -13.12
N ILE A 316 15.30 10.28 -14.12
CA ILE A 316 15.73 9.96 -15.48
C ILE A 316 16.46 11.14 -16.15
N GLY A 317 16.22 12.37 -15.70
CA GLY A 317 16.82 13.58 -16.29
C GLY A 317 16.16 13.99 -17.61
N LEU A 318 14.89 13.59 -17.83
CA LEU A 318 14.10 13.98 -19.00
C LEU A 318 12.80 14.66 -18.56
N PRO A 319 12.33 15.68 -19.32
CA PRO A 319 11.03 16.27 -19.07
C PRO A 319 9.91 15.26 -19.32
N ARG A 320 8.82 15.36 -18.57
CA ARG A 320 7.68 14.42 -18.59
C ARG A 320 7.16 14.17 -20.00
N GLU A 321 7.10 15.19 -20.84
CA GLU A 321 6.57 15.12 -22.21
C GLU A 321 7.40 14.19 -23.11
N LYS A 322 8.69 14.02 -22.82
CA LYS A 322 9.56 13.07 -23.55
C LYS A 322 9.47 11.66 -22.99
N LEU A 323 9.11 11.52 -21.71
CA LEU A 323 8.96 10.24 -21.03
C LEU A 323 7.63 9.58 -21.40
N ILE A 324 6.55 10.35 -21.46
CA ILE A 324 5.24 9.86 -21.90
C ILE A 324 5.35 9.39 -23.37
N GLY A 325 4.89 8.17 -23.63
CA GLY A 325 4.97 7.52 -24.93
C GLY A 325 6.29 6.79 -25.22
N SER A 326 7.36 7.07 -24.48
CA SER A 326 8.62 6.31 -24.56
C SER A 326 8.45 4.89 -23.99
N ARG A 327 9.37 3.97 -24.28
CA ARG A 327 9.29 2.59 -23.77
C ARG A 327 10.07 2.46 -22.47
N ALA A 328 9.44 1.91 -21.43
CA ALA A 328 10.08 1.71 -20.12
C ALA A 328 11.39 0.89 -20.19
N ARG A 329 11.54 0.02 -21.20
CA ARG A 329 12.75 -0.78 -21.41
C ARG A 329 14.00 0.04 -21.75
N ASP A 330 13.82 1.26 -22.25
CA ASP A 330 14.92 2.07 -22.78
C ASP A 330 15.77 2.68 -21.66
N TYR A 331 15.27 2.67 -20.43
CA TYR A 331 15.93 3.24 -19.24
C TYR A 331 16.74 2.23 -18.42
N TYR A 332 16.66 0.94 -18.75
CA TYR A 332 17.55 -0.07 -18.16
C TYR A 332 18.96 0.12 -18.72
N LEU A 333 19.96 0.05 -17.85
CA LEU A 333 21.36 0.01 -18.29
C LEU A 333 21.73 -1.40 -18.75
N ASP A 334 21.39 -2.42 -17.94
CA ASP A 334 21.69 -3.82 -18.21
C ASP A 334 20.45 -4.60 -18.70
N SER A 335 20.60 -5.22 -19.88
CA SER A 335 19.56 -6.06 -20.48
C SER A 335 19.34 -7.38 -19.73
N HIS A 336 20.34 -7.92 -19.03
CA HIS A 336 20.20 -9.14 -18.24
C HIS A 336 19.35 -8.90 -16.98
N GLN A 337 19.55 -7.77 -16.29
CA GLN A 337 18.69 -7.38 -15.17
C GLN A 337 17.23 -7.21 -15.61
N ARG A 338 17.00 -6.63 -16.79
CA ARG A 338 15.65 -6.52 -17.35
C ARG A 338 15.01 -7.89 -17.59
N LEU A 339 15.76 -8.87 -18.12
CA LEU A 339 15.23 -10.21 -18.32
C LEU A 339 14.80 -10.86 -17.00
N ARG A 340 15.59 -10.69 -15.94
CA ARG A 340 15.24 -11.17 -14.59
C ARG A 340 13.95 -10.54 -14.06
N VAL A 341 13.75 -9.23 -14.24
CA VAL A 341 12.47 -8.56 -13.91
C VAL A 341 11.31 -9.25 -14.64
N LEU A 342 11.46 -9.46 -15.95
CA LEU A 342 10.39 -10.04 -16.77
C LEU A 342 10.06 -11.48 -16.38
N GLU A 343 11.07 -12.28 -16.02
CA GLU A 343 10.89 -13.65 -15.54
C GLU A 343 10.08 -13.68 -14.24
N GLN A 344 10.41 -12.84 -13.25
CA GLN A 344 9.62 -12.75 -12.02
C GLN A 344 8.20 -12.25 -12.26
N LEU A 345 8.02 -11.26 -13.14
CA LEU A 345 6.69 -10.77 -13.50
C LEU A 345 5.82 -11.85 -14.15
N ARG A 346 6.40 -12.77 -14.94
CA ARG A 346 5.68 -13.92 -15.51
C ARG A 346 5.29 -14.95 -14.45
N GLY A 347 5.99 -15.00 -13.32
CA GLY A 347 5.68 -15.84 -12.18
C GLY A 347 4.43 -15.42 -11.38
N GLY A 348 3.84 -14.26 -11.68
CA GLY A 348 2.52 -13.85 -11.17
C GLY A 348 2.51 -13.01 -9.88
N SER A 349 3.66 -12.80 -9.23
CA SER A 349 3.74 -12.15 -7.91
C SER A 349 4.22 -10.69 -7.90
N GLY A 350 4.39 -10.06 -9.07
CA GLY A 350 5.09 -8.76 -9.15
C GLY A 350 6.58 -8.89 -8.82
N VAL A 351 7.31 -7.78 -8.91
CA VAL A 351 8.71 -7.65 -8.45
C VAL A 351 8.73 -6.58 -7.37
N THR A 352 9.37 -6.87 -6.25
CA THR A 352 9.45 -5.95 -5.11
C THR A 352 10.89 -5.76 -4.67
N ASN A 353 11.30 -4.50 -4.48
CA ASN A 353 12.60 -4.09 -3.95
C ASN A 353 13.80 -4.75 -4.63
N MET A 354 13.73 -4.97 -5.94
CA MET A 354 14.85 -5.55 -6.68
C MET A 354 15.86 -4.47 -7.03
N GLU A 355 17.13 -4.69 -6.74
CA GLU A 355 18.20 -3.80 -7.17
C GLU A 355 18.40 -3.90 -8.69
N VAL A 356 18.20 -2.79 -9.38
CA VAL A 356 18.37 -2.68 -10.83
C VAL A 356 19.15 -1.43 -11.17
N GLN A 357 19.98 -1.51 -12.20
CA GLN A 357 20.74 -0.39 -12.70
C GLN A 357 20.00 0.26 -13.86
N PHE A 358 19.63 1.53 -13.65
CA PHE A 358 19.03 2.38 -14.66
C PHE A 358 20.07 3.34 -15.21
N LYS A 359 19.75 3.98 -16.33
CA LYS A 359 20.55 5.06 -16.92
C LYS A 359 19.73 6.33 -17.03
N ARG A 360 20.39 7.46 -16.77
CA ARG A 360 19.82 8.79 -16.99
C ARG A 360 19.96 9.20 -18.47
N ALA A 361 19.37 10.32 -18.84
CA ALA A 361 19.38 10.87 -20.19
C ALA A 361 20.80 11.13 -20.74
N ASP A 362 21.73 11.51 -19.87
CA ASP A 362 23.14 11.76 -20.19
C ASP A 362 23.97 10.46 -20.28
N GLY A 363 23.35 9.30 -20.05
CA GLY A 363 23.98 7.99 -20.04
C GLY A 363 24.59 7.58 -18.70
N SER A 364 24.59 8.46 -17.69
CA SER A 364 25.12 8.13 -16.37
C SER A 364 24.30 7.01 -15.69
N PRO A 365 24.95 6.03 -15.06
CA PRO A 365 24.25 4.95 -14.37
C PRO A 365 23.79 5.39 -12.98
N PHE A 366 22.66 4.85 -12.53
CA PHE A 366 22.25 4.94 -11.12
C PHE A 366 21.58 3.64 -10.68
N TRP A 367 21.75 3.30 -9.40
CA TRP A 367 21.11 2.14 -8.79
C TRP A 367 19.74 2.52 -8.27
N THR A 368 18.76 1.69 -8.58
CA THR A 368 17.41 1.85 -8.07
C THR A 368 16.87 0.60 -7.38
N LEU A 369 16.19 0.79 -6.26
CA LEU A 369 15.26 -0.21 -5.74
C LEU A 369 14.00 -0.15 -6.60
N PHE A 370 13.85 -1.18 -7.42
CA PHE A 370 12.81 -1.30 -8.42
C PHE A 370 11.71 -2.24 -7.93
N THR A 371 10.51 -1.71 -7.84
CA THR A 371 9.28 -2.48 -7.62
C THR A 371 8.40 -2.30 -8.83
N VAL A 372 7.84 -3.38 -9.35
CA VAL A 372 6.86 -3.33 -10.44
C VAL A 372 5.75 -4.34 -10.22
N ASN A 373 4.52 -3.85 -10.23
CA ASN A 373 3.32 -4.64 -10.08
C ASN A 373 2.46 -4.57 -11.35
N GLN A 374 1.72 -5.63 -11.57
CA GLN A 374 0.80 -5.74 -12.70
C GLN A 374 -0.61 -5.41 -12.22
N ALA A 375 -1.25 -4.44 -12.87
CA ALA A 375 -2.62 -4.02 -12.55
C ALA A 375 -3.46 -3.87 -13.83
N VAL A 376 -4.78 -3.77 -13.65
CA VAL A 376 -5.71 -3.37 -14.70
C VAL A 376 -6.40 -2.09 -14.20
N ILE A 377 -6.20 -0.98 -14.91
CA ILE A 377 -6.80 0.31 -14.56
C ILE A 377 -7.73 0.71 -15.71
N GLN A 378 -9.02 0.90 -15.42
CA GLN A 378 -10.04 1.24 -16.43
C GLN A 378 -10.02 0.28 -17.65
N GLY A 379 -9.89 -1.02 -17.39
CA GLY A 379 -9.82 -2.05 -18.45
C GLY A 379 -8.47 -2.14 -19.20
N THR A 380 -7.51 -1.25 -18.92
CA THR A 380 -6.17 -1.29 -19.54
C THR A 380 -5.19 -2.05 -18.67
N ALA A 381 -4.57 -3.10 -19.20
CA ALA A 381 -3.51 -3.84 -18.53
C ALA A 381 -2.23 -3.00 -18.48
N VAL A 382 -1.78 -2.66 -17.27
CA VAL A 382 -0.62 -1.80 -17.02
C VAL A 382 0.39 -2.48 -16.10
N ASN A 383 1.62 -1.96 -16.15
CA ASN A 383 2.67 -2.17 -15.17
C ASN A 383 2.84 -0.86 -14.40
N LEU A 384 2.67 -0.92 -13.08
CA LEU A 384 2.91 0.18 -12.15
C LEU A 384 4.28 -0.04 -11.52
N ALA A 385 5.21 0.88 -11.76
CA ALA A 385 6.59 0.77 -11.34
C ALA A 385 7.00 1.92 -10.43
N TRP A 386 7.79 1.58 -9.41
CA TRP A 386 8.38 2.49 -8.44
C TRP A 386 9.89 2.35 -8.51
N ILE A 387 10.58 3.49 -8.58
CA ILE A 387 12.04 3.61 -8.54
C ILE A 387 12.43 4.51 -7.39
N TYR A 388 13.30 4.02 -6.52
CA TYR A 388 13.96 4.82 -5.51
C TYR A 388 15.45 4.82 -5.81
N ASP A 389 16.08 5.99 -5.94
CA ASP A 389 17.52 6.08 -6.14
C ASP A 389 18.22 5.71 -4.85
N TYR A 390 18.97 4.62 -4.92
CA TYR A 390 19.67 4.02 -3.79
C TYR A 390 21.20 4.13 -3.99
N THR A 391 21.67 4.89 -5.00
CA THR A 391 23.09 4.96 -5.37
C THR A 391 23.97 5.47 -4.24
N GLU A 392 23.61 6.60 -3.63
CA GLU A 392 24.38 7.20 -2.53
C GLU A 392 24.43 6.25 -1.33
N ARG A 393 23.29 5.70 -0.93
CA ARG A 393 23.23 4.76 0.19
C ARG A 393 24.02 3.49 -0.08
N ARG A 394 23.97 2.95 -1.29
CA ARG A 394 24.81 1.83 -1.72
C ARG A 394 26.29 2.18 -1.60
N SER A 395 26.71 3.34 -2.12
CA SER A 395 28.11 3.76 -2.04
C SER A 395 28.58 3.96 -0.60
N MET A 396 27.71 4.45 0.29
CA MET A 396 28.00 4.56 1.73
C MET A 396 28.08 3.18 2.37
N GLU A 397 27.16 2.26 2.05
CA GLU A 397 27.20 0.89 2.59
C GLU A 397 28.41 0.10 2.08
N GLU A 398 28.78 0.26 0.81
CA GLU A 398 30.01 -0.29 0.22
C GLU A 398 31.25 0.35 0.86
N ALA A 399 31.30 1.67 1.02
CA ALA A 399 32.39 2.35 1.71
C ALA A 399 32.51 1.91 3.18
N LEU A 400 31.38 1.75 3.89
CA LEU A 400 31.36 1.24 5.26
C LEU A 400 31.82 -0.22 5.32
N ARG A 401 31.47 -1.05 4.34
CA ARG A 401 31.98 -2.43 4.23
C ARG A 401 33.47 -2.45 3.93
N ASP A 402 33.96 -1.60 3.05
CA ASP A 402 35.38 -1.47 2.75
C ASP A 402 36.15 -0.97 3.97
N MET A 403 35.67 0.05 4.68
CA MET A 403 36.27 0.54 5.92
C MET A 403 36.24 -0.52 7.03
N ALA A 404 35.17 -1.31 7.11
CA ALA A 404 35.05 -2.40 8.08
C ALA A 404 35.93 -3.60 7.72
N SER A 405 36.30 -3.77 6.45
CA SER A 405 37.01 -4.96 5.97
C SER A 405 38.47 -4.76 5.60
N ARG A 406 38.88 -3.54 5.28
CA ARG A 406 40.24 -3.19 4.88
C ARG A 406 40.99 -2.48 6.00
N ASP A 407 42.31 -2.60 5.97
CA ASP A 407 43.22 -1.83 6.79
C ASP A 407 43.33 -0.41 6.20
N PRO A 408 43.05 0.65 6.98
CA PRO A 408 42.94 2.02 6.46
C PRO A 408 44.27 2.57 5.92
N LEU A 409 45.40 2.01 6.35
CA LEU A 409 46.71 2.46 5.88
C LEU A 409 47.09 1.79 4.55
N THR A 410 46.92 0.47 4.47
CA THR A 410 47.49 -0.36 3.40
C THR A 410 46.48 -0.81 2.35
N GLY A 411 45.18 -0.70 2.63
CA GLY A 411 44.10 -1.08 1.71
C GLY A 411 43.87 -2.59 1.54
N ILE A 412 44.72 -3.44 2.09
CA ILE A 412 44.51 -4.90 2.16
C ILE A 412 43.55 -5.26 3.30
N TYR A 413 43.21 -6.54 3.46
CA TYR A 413 42.25 -6.92 4.50
C TYR A 413 42.78 -6.63 5.91
N ASN A 414 41.91 -6.07 6.77
CA ASN A 414 42.24 -5.94 8.19
C ASN A 414 42.17 -7.29 8.90
N ARG A 415 42.69 -7.34 10.12
CA ARG A 415 42.72 -8.55 10.96
C ARG A 415 41.37 -9.28 11.02
N ARG A 416 40.26 -8.56 11.20
CA ARG A 416 38.94 -9.16 11.34
C ARG A 416 38.52 -9.89 10.07
N SER A 417 38.59 -9.20 8.93
CA SER A 417 38.13 -9.75 7.65
C SER A 417 39.06 -10.83 7.12
N PHE A 418 40.37 -10.64 7.28
CA PHE A 418 41.35 -11.69 6.99
C PHE A 418 40.99 -13.00 7.70
N MET A 419 40.73 -12.96 9.02
CA MET A 419 40.40 -14.17 9.79
C MET A 419 39.10 -14.82 9.32
N GLU A 420 38.10 -14.03 8.93
CA GLU A 420 36.83 -14.54 8.42
C GLU A 420 37.01 -15.31 7.11
N MET A 421 37.67 -14.71 6.12
CA MET A 421 37.90 -15.36 4.82
C MET A 421 38.87 -16.55 4.94
N ALA A 422 39.91 -16.43 5.76
CA ALA A 422 40.86 -17.51 6.00
C ALA A 422 40.18 -18.72 6.65
N ARG A 423 39.24 -18.52 7.59
CA ARG A 423 38.45 -19.62 8.17
C ARG A 423 37.52 -20.26 7.14
N ALA A 424 36.95 -19.49 6.21
CA ALA A 424 36.17 -20.05 5.11
C ALA A 424 37.02 -20.94 4.20
N GLN A 425 38.25 -20.53 3.87
CA GLN A 425 39.19 -21.36 3.11
C GLN A 425 39.65 -22.60 3.89
N LEU A 426 39.87 -22.48 5.20
CA LEU A 426 40.19 -23.62 6.05
C LEU A 426 39.05 -24.66 6.06
N ALA A 427 37.81 -24.22 6.21
CA ALA A 427 36.65 -25.11 6.18
C ALA A 427 36.53 -25.84 4.83
N ARG A 428 36.83 -25.14 3.73
CA ARG A 428 36.90 -25.73 2.39
C ARG A 428 38.03 -26.75 2.27
N ALA A 429 39.24 -26.40 2.71
CA ALA A 429 40.41 -27.28 2.69
C ALA A 429 40.15 -28.58 3.47
N HIS A 430 39.56 -28.48 4.67
CA HIS A 430 39.16 -29.65 5.46
C HIS A 430 38.12 -30.53 4.75
N ARG A 431 37.11 -29.91 4.11
CA ARG A 431 36.03 -30.63 3.41
C ARG A 431 36.53 -31.40 2.19
N PHE A 432 37.46 -30.82 1.43
CA PHE A 432 37.94 -31.39 0.17
C PHE A 432 39.32 -32.06 0.29
N HIS A 433 39.89 -32.10 1.50
CA HIS A 433 41.25 -32.57 1.74
C HIS A 433 42.29 -31.86 0.85
N GLU A 434 42.09 -30.56 0.61
CA GLU A 434 43.00 -29.73 -0.16
C GLU A 434 44.11 -29.17 0.75
N PRO A 435 45.35 -29.05 0.26
CA PRO A 435 46.42 -28.43 1.04
C PRO A 435 46.11 -26.94 1.28
N LEU A 436 46.49 -26.43 2.44
CA LEU A 436 46.39 -25.02 2.78
C LEU A 436 47.63 -24.63 3.58
N SER A 437 48.23 -23.51 3.22
CA SER A 437 49.41 -22.98 3.92
C SER A 437 49.21 -21.52 4.29
N VAL A 438 49.85 -21.14 5.39
CA VAL A 438 49.86 -19.76 5.88
C VAL A 438 51.30 -19.30 5.95
N PHE A 439 51.55 -18.04 5.61
CA PHE A 439 52.80 -17.41 5.99
C PHE A 439 52.59 -16.05 6.65
N VAL A 440 53.43 -15.77 7.64
CA VAL A 440 53.48 -14.48 8.36
C VAL A 440 54.75 -13.77 7.91
N LEU A 441 54.60 -12.50 7.55
CA LEU A 441 55.64 -11.62 7.05
C LEU A 441 55.79 -10.44 7.99
N ASP A 442 57.03 -10.09 8.31
CA ASP A 442 57.37 -8.93 9.11
C ASP A 442 58.49 -8.12 8.45
N VAL A 443 58.33 -6.80 8.50
CA VAL A 443 59.28 -5.86 7.90
C VAL A 443 60.51 -5.71 8.79
N ASP A 444 61.67 -6.10 8.26
CA ASP A 444 62.90 -6.10 9.03
C ASP A 444 63.31 -4.67 9.45
N HIS A 445 63.56 -4.50 10.74
CA HIS A 445 64.02 -3.23 11.32
C HIS A 445 63.05 -2.05 11.10
N PHE A 446 61.74 -2.29 11.02
CA PHE A 446 60.75 -1.24 10.78
C PHE A 446 60.80 -0.11 11.81
N LYS A 447 61.01 -0.42 13.10
CA LYS A 447 61.22 0.60 14.13
C LYS A 447 62.36 1.57 13.76
N ARG A 448 63.47 1.07 13.20
CA ARG A 448 64.60 1.91 12.75
C ARG A 448 64.21 2.81 11.58
N ILE A 449 63.33 2.32 10.68
CA ILE A 449 62.79 3.13 9.58
C ILE A 449 61.98 4.31 10.15
N ASN A 450 61.09 4.05 11.10
CA ASN A 450 60.32 5.11 11.78
C ASN A 450 61.22 6.09 12.52
N ASP A 451 62.21 5.58 13.27
CA ASP A 451 63.12 6.41 14.06
C ASP A 451 64.04 7.28 13.18
N THR A 452 64.36 6.83 11.95
CA THR A 452 65.27 7.53 11.03
C THR A 452 64.53 8.49 10.09
N PHE A 453 63.39 8.08 9.54
CA PHE A 453 62.69 8.80 8.46
C PHE A 453 61.30 9.32 8.85
N GLY A 454 60.89 9.10 10.11
CA GLY A 454 59.58 9.49 10.61
C GLY A 454 58.46 8.50 10.27
N HIS A 455 57.35 8.61 11.01
CA HIS A 455 56.20 7.73 10.86
C HIS A 455 55.53 7.80 9.48
N ALA A 456 55.54 8.96 8.81
CA ALA A 456 54.98 9.09 7.47
C ALA A 456 55.72 8.19 6.44
N THR A 457 57.05 8.18 6.48
CA THR A 457 57.87 7.30 5.63
C THR A 457 57.69 5.82 6.01
N GLY A 458 57.49 5.53 7.30
CA GLY A 458 57.11 4.19 7.75
C GLY A 458 55.77 3.72 7.20
N ASP A 459 54.77 4.61 7.19
CA ASP A 459 53.47 4.36 6.59
C ASP A 459 53.59 4.09 5.09
N ASP A 460 54.41 4.86 4.37
CA ASP A 460 54.70 4.62 2.95
C ASP A 460 55.41 3.28 2.71
N ALA A 461 56.34 2.90 3.59
CA ALA A 461 56.95 1.57 3.56
C ALA A 461 55.92 0.45 3.71
N LEU A 462 54.94 0.60 4.61
CA LEU A 462 53.88 -0.41 4.78
C LEU A 462 52.93 -0.48 3.58
N ARG A 463 52.58 0.66 2.97
CA ARG A 463 51.80 0.70 1.72
C ARG A 463 52.54 -0.02 0.59
N MET A 464 53.85 0.22 0.47
CA MET A 464 54.69 -0.44 -0.52
C MET A 464 54.74 -1.96 -0.29
N VAL A 465 54.89 -2.41 0.96
CA VAL A 465 54.89 -3.85 1.28
C VAL A 465 53.58 -4.50 0.88
N ALA A 466 52.44 -3.88 1.18
CA ALA A 466 51.13 -4.39 0.78
C ALA A 466 51.01 -4.50 -0.75
N ALA A 467 51.37 -3.44 -1.48
CA ALA A 467 51.35 -3.43 -2.94
C ALA A 467 52.30 -4.46 -3.56
N GLY A 468 53.50 -4.60 -3.00
CA GLY A 468 54.50 -5.57 -3.45
C GLY A 468 54.06 -7.02 -3.22
N CYS A 469 53.36 -7.30 -2.12
CA CYS A 469 52.72 -8.59 -1.91
C CYS A 469 51.61 -8.85 -2.94
N GLN A 470 50.69 -7.90 -3.13
CA GLN A 470 49.58 -8.02 -4.10
C GLN A 470 50.05 -8.25 -5.55
N ALA A 471 51.19 -7.67 -5.94
CA ALA A 471 51.76 -7.86 -7.27
C ALA A 471 52.27 -9.30 -7.54
N ILE A 472 52.52 -10.08 -6.49
CA ILE A 472 53.04 -11.45 -6.58
C ILE A 472 51.97 -12.50 -6.34
N LEU A 473 51.04 -12.20 -5.43
CA LEU A 473 49.95 -13.08 -5.02
C LEU A 473 48.87 -13.21 -6.10
N ARG A 474 48.20 -14.36 -6.13
CA ARG A 474 47.08 -14.64 -7.03
C ARG A 474 45.80 -14.06 -6.46
N GLU A 475 44.77 -13.95 -7.31
CA GLU A 475 43.44 -13.45 -6.91
C GLU A 475 42.80 -14.27 -5.76
N TYR A 476 43.07 -15.57 -5.70
CA TYR A 476 42.54 -16.47 -4.67
C TYR A 476 43.39 -16.51 -3.38
N ASP A 477 44.57 -15.89 -3.38
CA ASP A 477 45.42 -15.79 -2.19
C ASP A 477 44.88 -14.66 -1.29
N ILE A 478 44.80 -14.90 0.02
CA ILE A 478 44.22 -13.92 0.95
C ILE A 478 45.36 -13.23 1.69
N LEU A 479 45.50 -11.91 1.50
CA LEU A 479 46.49 -11.08 2.19
C LEU A 479 45.81 -10.16 3.21
N GLY A 480 46.31 -10.16 4.45
CA GLY A 480 45.84 -9.26 5.49
C GLY A 480 46.95 -8.67 6.35
N ARG A 481 46.65 -7.56 7.04
CA ARG A 481 47.51 -6.94 8.05
C ARG A 481 46.96 -7.22 9.44
N LEU A 482 47.75 -7.88 10.30
CA LEU A 482 47.32 -8.23 11.66
C LEU A 482 47.49 -7.07 12.64
N GLY A 483 48.41 -6.14 12.34
CA GLY A 483 48.70 -4.94 13.10
C GLY A 483 50.18 -4.54 12.95
N GLY A 484 50.52 -3.28 13.21
CA GLY A 484 51.93 -2.83 13.17
C GLY A 484 52.60 -3.11 11.82
N GLU A 485 53.72 -3.84 11.84
CA GLU A 485 54.50 -4.24 10.67
C GLU A 485 54.24 -5.70 10.22
N GLU A 486 53.21 -6.34 10.76
CA GLU A 486 52.92 -7.76 10.57
C GLU A 486 51.82 -7.99 9.51
N PHE A 487 52.18 -8.73 8.48
CA PHE A 487 51.33 -9.17 7.38
C PHE A 487 51.15 -10.68 7.42
N VAL A 488 50.03 -11.17 6.94
CA VAL A 488 49.72 -12.60 6.89
C VAL A 488 49.07 -12.94 5.56
N VAL A 489 49.43 -14.12 5.04
CA VAL A 489 48.89 -14.64 3.79
C VAL A 489 48.39 -16.06 3.97
N VAL A 490 47.22 -16.36 3.42
CA VAL A 490 46.73 -17.73 3.22
C VAL A 490 46.81 -18.08 1.75
N LEU A 491 47.36 -19.26 1.46
CA LEU A 491 47.46 -19.85 0.12
C LEU A 491 46.60 -21.12 0.07
N PRO A 492 45.34 -21.03 -0.40
CA PRO A 492 44.49 -22.20 -0.60
C PRO A 492 45.06 -23.08 -1.73
N GLY A 493 45.03 -24.40 -1.55
CA GLY A 493 45.53 -25.36 -2.53
C GLY A 493 47.06 -25.43 -2.61
N ALA A 494 47.79 -24.91 -1.62
CA ALA A 494 49.25 -24.92 -1.59
C ALA A 494 49.81 -25.63 -0.35
N THR A 495 50.80 -26.49 -0.57
CA THR A 495 51.63 -27.12 0.46
C THR A 495 52.66 -26.14 1.03
N ALA A 496 53.32 -26.49 2.15
CA ALA A 496 54.33 -25.64 2.77
C ALA A 496 55.53 -25.37 1.83
N ASP A 497 55.91 -26.35 1.00
CA ASP A 497 56.99 -26.20 0.02
C ASP A 497 56.60 -25.30 -1.16
N GLU A 498 55.37 -25.42 -1.67
CA GLU A 498 54.86 -24.51 -2.69
C GLU A 498 54.71 -23.09 -2.15
N SER A 499 54.23 -22.95 -0.91
CA SER A 499 54.16 -21.70 -0.17
C SER A 499 55.54 -21.05 -0.04
N ARG A 500 56.59 -21.84 0.23
CA ARG A 500 57.97 -21.36 0.28
C ARG A 500 58.43 -20.72 -1.03
N VAL A 501 58.05 -21.27 -2.18
CA VAL A 501 58.36 -20.68 -3.48
C VAL A 501 57.69 -19.31 -3.64
N VAL A 502 56.42 -19.19 -3.25
CA VAL A 502 55.67 -17.92 -3.30
C VAL A 502 56.25 -16.89 -2.34
N ALA A 503 56.47 -17.27 -1.08
CA ALA A 503 57.06 -16.41 -0.06
C ALA A 503 58.46 -15.89 -0.48
N GLU A 504 59.28 -16.73 -1.08
CA GLU A 504 60.61 -16.31 -1.55
C GLU A 504 60.54 -15.34 -2.73
N ARG A 505 59.52 -15.47 -3.60
CA ARG A 505 59.23 -14.48 -4.65
C ARG A 505 58.82 -13.15 -4.04
N VAL A 506 57.91 -13.15 -3.06
CA VAL A 506 57.48 -11.96 -2.31
C VAL A 506 58.69 -11.27 -1.68
N ARG A 507 59.49 -12.02 -0.90
CA ARG A 507 60.68 -11.50 -0.22
C ARG A 507 61.67 -10.84 -1.19
N ARG A 508 62.00 -11.51 -2.30
CA ARG A 508 62.93 -10.98 -3.32
C ARG A 508 62.37 -9.75 -4.02
N HIS A 509 61.05 -9.70 -4.25
CA HIS A 509 60.40 -8.56 -4.85
C HIS A 509 60.50 -7.34 -3.92
N LEU A 510 60.09 -7.49 -2.66
CA LEU A 510 60.17 -6.43 -1.64
C LEU A 510 61.60 -5.91 -1.46
N ALA A 511 62.59 -6.81 -1.40
CA ALA A 511 64.00 -6.42 -1.25
C ALA A 511 64.58 -5.61 -2.43
N ARG A 512 63.90 -5.59 -3.58
CA ARG A 512 64.32 -4.84 -4.78
C ARG A 512 63.56 -3.53 -4.96
N MET A 513 62.43 -3.34 -4.30
CA MET A 513 61.59 -2.15 -4.44
C MET A 513 62.27 -0.96 -3.74
N PRO A 514 62.57 0.14 -4.47
CA PRO A 514 63.03 1.37 -3.85
C PRO A 514 61.86 2.07 -3.16
N ILE A 515 62.13 2.66 -1.99
CA ILE A 515 61.20 3.51 -1.25
C ILE A 515 61.79 4.91 -1.22
N GLU A 516 60.99 5.89 -1.63
CA GLU A 516 61.38 7.30 -1.55
C GLU A 516 61.31 7.78 -0.10
N ALA A 517 62.33 8.52 0.31
CA ALA A 517 62.44 9.17 1.60
C ALA A 517 62.95 10.62 1.39
N PRO A 518 62.78 11.52 2.38
CA PRO A 518 63.20 12.92 2.26
C PRO A 518 64.66 13.12 1.82
N ASP A 519 65.56 12.25 2.27
CA ASP A 519 67.01 12.35 2.03
C ASP A 519 67.54 11.34 0.98
N GLY A 520 66.67 10.70 0.19
CA GLY A 520 67.06 9.77 -0.88
C GLY A 520 66.16 8.55 -1.03
N THR A 521 66.67 7.47 -1.63
CA THR A 521 65.94 6.19 -1.73
C THR A 521 66.59 5.15 -0.84
N PHE A 522 65.77 4.33 -0.18
CA PHE A 522 66.24 3.17 0.57
C PHE A 522 65.49 1.90 0.15
N ARG A 523 65.97 0.76 0.63
CA ARG A 523 65.33 -0.54 0.44
C ARG A 523 65.09 -1.17 1.80
N LEU A 524 63.95 -1.84 1.93
CA LEU A 524 63.65 -2.67 3.10
C LEU A 524 63.82 -4.14 2.77
N THR A 525 63.91 -4.96 3.81
CA THR A 525 63.85 -6.41 3.71
C THR A 525 62.71 -6.92 4.59
N ALA A 526 62.29 -8.16 4.35
CA ALA A 526 61.27 -8.80 5.16
C ALA A 526 61.72 -10.22 5.53
N SER A 527 61.34 -10.62 6.73
CA SER A 527 61.44 -12.01 7.19
C SER A 527 60.08 -12.67 7.08
N ILE A 528 60.04 -13.94 6.67
CA ILE A 528 58.79 -14.68 6.45
C ILE A 528 58.87 -16.04 7.12
N GLY A 529 57.86 -16.38 7.92
CA GLY A 529 57.66 -17.69 8.49
C GLY A 529 56.46 -18.40 7.87
N ILE A 530 56.58 -19.69 7.58
CA ILE A 530 55.56 -20.49 6.86
C ILE A 530 55.12 -21.67 7.70
N ALA A 531 53.83 -21.99 7.69
CA ALA A 531 53.33 -23.26 8.17
C ALA A 531 52.24 -23.82 7.24
N GLY A 532 52.30 -25.13 7.01
CA GLY A 532 51.19 -25.87 6.41
C GLY A 532 50.12 -26.23 7.45
N LEU A 533 48.96 -26.62 6.95
CA LEU A 533 47.92 -27.27 7.75
C LEU A 533 48.36 -28.69 8.14
N GLU A 534 48.21 -29.05 9.42
CA GLU A 534 48.62 -30.34 9.98
C GLU A 534 47.38 -31.22 10.26
N GLY A 535 46.86 -31.86 9.22
CA GLY A 535 45.74 -32.80 9.34
C GLY A 535 44.36 -32.15 9.48
N ALA A 536 43.32 -32.99 9.56
CA ALA A 536 41.92 -32.58 9.38
C ALA A 536 41.28 -31.85 10.58
N THR A 537 41.95 -31.81 11.74
CA THR A 537 41.44 -31.17 12.97
C THR A 537 42.21 -29.89 13.33
N ASP A 538 43.09 -29.46 12.44
CA ASP A 538 43.94 -28.31 12.68
C ASP A 538 43.18 -26.99 12.49
N THR A 539 43.66 -25.94 13.17
CA THR A 539 43.00 -24.64 13.20
C THR A 539 43.87 -23.56 12.58
N LEU A 540 43.22 -22.51 12.09
CA LEU A 540 43.91 -21.37 11.51
C LEU A 540 44.86 -20.71 12.52
N GLU A 541 44.43 -20.58 13.78
CA GLU A 541 45.20 -19.98 14.86
C GLU A 541 46.47 -20.80 15.16
N ARG A 542 46.39 -22.14 15.12
CA ARG A 542 47.57 -23.00 15.29
C ARG A 542 48.53 -22.89 14.12
N ALA A 543 48.01 -22.85 12.89
CA ALA A 543 48.82 -22.64 11.69
C ALA A 543 49.54 -21.28 11.71
N ILE A 544 48.83 -20.21 12.07
CA ILE A 544 49.44 -18.87 12.23
C ILE A 544 50.51 -18.90 13.32
N HIS A 545 50.24 -19.53 14.46
CA HIS A 545 51.23 -19.63 15.54
C HIS A 545 52.50 -20.39 15.13
N ARG A 546 52.37 -21.51 14.40
CA ARG A 546 53.53 -22.23 13.83
C ARG A 546 54.30 -21.38 12.81
N ALA A 547 53.59 -20.62 11.98
CA ALA A 547 54.22 -19.70 11.03
C ALA A 547 54.96 -18.56 11.76
N ASP A 548 54.43 -18.07 12.88
CA ASP A 548 55.09 -17.06 13.72
C ASP A 548 56.37 -17.60 14.39
N LEU A 549 56.37 -18.85 14.87
CA LEU A 549 57.58 -19.51 15.37
C LEU A 549 58.66 -19.62 14.29
N ALA A 550 58.27 -19.97 13.05
CA ALA A 550 59.18 -19.99 11.91
C ALA A 550 59.70 -18.58 11.57
N LEU A 551 58.85 -17.55 11.67
CA LEU A 551 59.23 -16.15 11.45
C LEU A 551 60.25 -15.69 12.50
N TYR A 552 60.04 -16.04 13.76
CA TYR A 552 60.99 -15.77 14.84
C TYR A 552 62.37 -16.37 14.54
N ARG A 553 62.40 -17.64 14.09
CA ARG A 553 63.66 -18.28 13.64
C ARG A 553 64.28 -17.55 12.45
N ALA A 554 63.49 -17.12 11.45
CA ALA A 554 63.98 -16.33 10.32
C ALA A 554 64.66 -15.04 10.78
N LYS A 555 64.07 -14.33 11.76
CA LYS A 555 64.66 -13.12 12.35
C LYS A 555 65.98 -13.40 13.09
N HIS A 556 66.05 -14.50 13.84
CA HIS A 556 67.27 -14.90 14.56
C HIS A 556 68.39 -15.42 13.66
N MET A 557 68.05 -16.00 12.52
CA MET A 557 69.03 -16.49 11.54
C MET A 557 69.58 -15.40 10.60
N GLY A 558 69.43 -14.13 10.96
CA GLY A 558 69.99 -13.00 10.20
C GLY A 558 69.01 -12.27 9.29
N ARG A 559 67.69 -12.47 9.46
CA ARG A 559 66.62 -11.75 8.74
C ARG A 559 66.67 -11.93 7.22
N ASN A 560 65.83 -11.18 6.49
CA ASN A 560 65.74 -11.18 5.03
C ASN A 560 65.68 -12.60 4.43
N ARG A 561 64.84 -13.46 5.01
CA ARG A 561 64.75 -14.87 4.61
C ARG A 561 63.38 -15.46 4.88
N VAL A 562 63.16 -16.61 4.26
CA VAL A 562 62.00 -17.47 4.49
C VAL A 562 62.42 -18.64 5.36
N ALA A 563 61.62 -18.96 6.38
CA ALA A 563 61.74 -20.17 7.17
C ALA A 563 60.41 -20.92 7.15
N VAL A 564 60.46 -22.25 7.03
CA VAL A 564 59.30 -23.14 7.11
C VAL A 564 59.30 -23.78 8.49
N PHE A 565 58.13 -23.86 9.13
CA PHE A 565 57.96 -24.55 10.41
C PHE A 565 58.29 -26.04 10.27
N GLU A 566 59.05 -26.56 11.22
CA GLU A 566 59.40 -27.97 11.34
C GLU A 566 59.03 -28.43 12.75
N PRO A 567 58.39 -29.60 12.93
CA PRO A 567 58.07 -30.12 14.25
C PRO A 567 59.34 -30.26 15.10
N GLY A 568 59.40 -29.58 16.25
CA GLY A 568 60.56 -29.55 17.15
C GLY A 568 61.34 -28.23 17.18
N MET A 569 60.95 -27.23 16.38
CA MET A 569 61.17 -25.81 16.71
C MET A 569 60.34 -25.40 17.92
#